data_AF-W2P1E3-F1
#
_entry.id   AF-W2P1E3-F1
#
_cell.length_a   1.000
_cell.length_b   1.000
_cell.length_c   1.000
_cell.angle_alpha   90.00
_cell.angle_beta   90.00
_cell.angle_gamma   90.00
#
_symmetry.space_group_name_H-M   'P 1'
#
loop_
_entity.id
_entity.type
_entity.pdbx_description
1 polymer ?
#
loop_
_entity_poly.entity_id
_entity_poly.type
_entity_poly.pdbx_seq_one_letter_code
_entity_poly.pdbx_strand_id
1 'polypeptide(L)'
;SHVVIDTSANQSFRNAGINASTKLTATHEQFSQRKIIDLPSSETKKRRFKCLGWRATKGCSPDGLRNSQGDLGCSISIPKKTSGYCEVEDIDTRERFRVMKRSCANTKGGAVFRCSDAPGFANFRVEAQLVIAQTKKPRFALPNLRADLQTPSRGIVMVVYPALVASAYSTIRLLRDVLGCELPIEIWFSPDEMRKTPGSLKPLQTLNENTTTGNLTLREINTNGRPIRFEAKIYAIYHSNFEQVLFLDADNAPVRDPTSLFETPEFVKMGAIFWPDYWHPQNTMFYINSESLVWQLLDMPFVDMFEQESGQILIDRRRHAAPLHLVSFYAFHRPNYFQLQRLAWGDKDLFRFAWLKLEVPFFMIQTPPSIAGTVIGWSFCGMTMVQHDTKGEVLFLHRNQRKLMGKLHPKLSEALDKKLSLVGIEALLDDGYPDPEIWTHLLSFRNTSARSEYIVKGENLPGFPKWQRCYGRGDLDRNPHFYAQKISDLSFGEIEKHLRRYALEAVKLQQHK
;
A
#
# COMPACT_ATOMS: atom_id res chain seq x y z
N SER A 1 47.18 19.03 16.33
CA SER A 1 48.57 18.80 15.88
C SER A 1 48.57 18.68 14.37
N HIS A 2 49.04 19.71 13.66
CA HIS A 2 49.19 19.66 12.21
C HIS A 2 50.53 19.02 11.84
N VAL A 3 50.54 18.16 10.81
CA VAL A 3 51.74 17.79 10.07
C VAL A 3 51.41 17.85 8.57
N VAL A 4 52.14 18.74 7.89
CA VAL A 4 52.37 18.82 6.43
C VAL A 4 53.89 18.65 6.25
N ILE A 5 54.41 18.52 5.01
CA ILE A 5 55.82 18.28 4.56
C ILE A 5 55.99 16.82 4.07
N ASP A 6 56.52 16.50 2.87
CA ASP A 6 56.89 17.34 1.70
C ASP A 6 56.82 16.52 0.38
N THR A 7 57.05 17.20 -0.75
CA THR A 7 57.21 16.62 -2.10
C THR A 7 58.56 16.98 -2.74
N SER A 8 59.42 15.99 -3.00
CA SER A 8 60.46 15.99 -4.06
C SER A 8 61.03 14.57 -4.21
N ALA A 9 60.96 13.87 -5.35
CA ALA A 9 61.62 14.09 -6.64
C ALA A 9 63.14 13.79 -6.63
N ASN A 10 63.55 12.66 -7.24
CA ASN A 10 64.54 12.71 -8.33
C ASN A 10 64.59 11.45 -9.23
N GLN A 11 65.22 11.61 -10.41
CA GLN A 11 65.27 10.65 -11.52
C GLN A 11 66.50 9.72 -11.46
N SER A 12 66.43 8.57 -12.16
CA SER A 12 67.60 7.94 -12.80
C SER A 12 67.20 7.35 -14.17
N PHE A 13 68.16 7.27 -15.10
CA PHE A 13 67.94 7.20 -16.56
C PHE A 13 68.76 6.06 -17.20
N ARG A 14 68.33 5.60 -18.41
CA ARG A 14 69.07 4.70 -19.35
C ARG A 14 69.20 3.22 -18.88
N ASN A 15 69.41 2.18 -19.69
CA ASN A 15 69.31 1.88 -21.15
C ASN A 15 69.34 0.32 -21.27
N ALA A 16 68.99 -0.38 -22.35
CA ALA A 16 68.17 -0.16 -23.55
C ALA A 16 67.96 -1.53 -24.24
N GLY A 17 67.00 -1.69 -25.18
CA GLY A 17 66.78 -2.99 -25.85
C GLY A 17 65.72 -2.99 -26.95
N ILE A 18 66.15 -3.11 -28.20
CA ILE A 18 65.29 -3.11 -29.40
C ILE A 18 64.74 -4.51 -29.65
N ASN A 19 63.43 -4.64 -29.88
CA ASN A 19 62.90 -5.71 -30.75
C ASN A 19 61.53 -5.30 -31.34
N ALA A 20 61.58 -4.58 -32.45
CA ALA A 20 60.39 -4.16 -33.20
C ALA A 20 60.05 -5.21 -34.27
N SER A 21 59.30 -6.26 -33.91
CA SER A 21 58.77 -7.22 -34.91
C SER A 21 57.42 -7.90 -34.57
N THR A 22 56.73 -7.47 -33.51
CA THR A 22 55.41 -8.02 -33.10
C THR A 22 54.31 -6.96 -32.98
N LYS A 23 54.53 -5.75 -33.51
CA LYS A 23 53.70 -4.57 -33.23
C LYS A 23 52.62 -4.24 -34.26
N LEU A 24 52.23 -5.18 -35.12
CA LEU A 24 51.29 -4.95 -36.24
C LEU A 24 50.06 -5.89 -36.30
N THR A 25 49.87 -6.78 -35.33
CA THR A 25 48.71 -7.71 -35.28
C THR A 25 47.99 -7.73 -33.93
N ALA A 26 48.24 -6.75 -33.05
CA ALA A 26 47.68 -6.70 -31.69
C ALA A 26 46.85 -5.44 -31.37
N THR A 27 46.44 -4.66 -32.38
CA THR A 27 45.76 -3.36 -32.21
C THR A 27 44.33 -3.28 -32.77
N HIS A 28 43.74 -4.40 -33.20
CA HIS A 28 42.35 -4.44 -33.71
C HIS A 28 41.32 -5.18 -32.83
N GLU A 29 41.73 -5.75 -31.68
CA GLU A 29 40.79 -6.35 -30.69
C GLU A 29 40.45 -5.44 -29.49
N GLN A 30 40.95 -4.20 -29.45
CA GLN A 30 40.61 -3.23 -28.39
C GLN A 30 39.53 -2.20 -28.78
N PHE A 31 38.78 -2.44 -29.86
CA PHE A 31 37.62 -1.61 -30.17
C PHE A 31 36.45 -1.88 -29.20
N SER A 32 36.33 -1.00 -28.20
CA SER A 32 35.07 -0.65 -27.54
C SER A 32 34.37 -1.74 -26.69
N GLN A 33 35.05 -2.25 -25.65
CA GLN A 33 34.32 -2.58 -24.41
C GLN A 33 33.87 -1.28 -23.73
N ARG A 34 32.78 -0.67 -24.23
CA ARG A 34 32.07 0.40 -23.49
C ARG A 34 31.66 -0.18 -22.13
N LYS A 35 32.23 0.36 -21.06
CA LYS A 35 31.93 -0.06 -19.68
C LYS A 35 30.42 0.09 -19.45
N ILE A 36 29.71 -1.03 -19.32
CA ILE A 36 28.27 -1.02 -19.05
C ILE A 36 28.08 -0.48 -17.63
N ILE A 37 27.41 0.65 -17.50
CA ILE A 37 27.17 1.32 -16.21
C ILE A 37 25.75 1.07 -15.71
N ASP A 38 25.48 1.34 -14.45
CA ASP A 38 24.10 1.48 -14.00
C ASP A 38 23.50 2.75 -14.60
N LEU A 39 22.20 2.74 -14.93
CA LEU A 39 21.56 3.96 -15.41
C LEU A 39 21.58 5.02 -14.28
N PRO A 40 22.13 6.23 -14.49
CA PRO A 40 22.30 7.22 -13.41
C PRO A 40 20.96 7.71 -12.82
N SER A 41 20.87 7.82 -11.50
CA SER A 41 19.69 8.36 -10.80
C SER A 41 19.39 9.83 -11.13
N SER A 42 20.42 10.59 -11.51
CA SER A 42 20.30 11.98 -11.98
C SER A 42 19.82 12.11 -13.43
N GLU A 43 19.42 11.02 -14.09
CA GLU A 43 18.86 11.07 -15.44
C GLU A 43 17.50 11.79 -15.43
N THR A 44 17.39 12.84 -16.24
CA THR A 44 16.21 13.72 -16.32
C THR A 44 15.55 13.68 -17.70
N LYS A 45 16.14 12.98 -18.68
CA LYS A 45 15.62 12.85 -20.04
C LYS A 45 15.14 11.43 -20.31
N LYS A 46 13.91 11.33 -20.83
CA LYS A 46 13.36 10.06 -21.31
C LYS A 46 14.17 9.58 -22.51
N ARG A 47 14.72 8.37 -22.44
CA ARG A 47 15.59 7.78 -23.48
C ARG A 47 14.89 6.69 -24.26
N ARG A 48 15.29 6.49 -25.52
CA ARG A 48 14.73 5.45 -26.40
C ARG A 48 15.51 4.15 -26.23
N PHE A 49 15.23 3.43 -25.15
CA PHE A 49 15.91 2.18 -24.85
C PHE A 49 15.42 1.00 -25.71
N LYS A 50 16.36 0.23 -26.24
CA LYS A 50 16.17 -1.13 -26.76
C LYS A 50 16.67 -2.14 -25.73
N CYS A 51 15.88 -3.18 -25.45
CA CYS A 51 16.37 -4.30 -24.65
C CYS A 51 17.40 -5.14 -25.43
N LEU A 52 18.52 -5.49 -24.77
CA LEU A 52 19.53 -6.42 -25.29
C LEU A 52 19.47 -7.81 -24.62
N GLY A 53 18.78 -7.95 -23.50
CA GLY A 53 18.47 -9.22 -22.85
C GLY A 53 18.87 -9.27 -21.38
N TRP A 54 18.67 -10.44 -20.78
CA TRP A 54 19.15 -10.75 -19.43
C TRP A 54 20.63 -11.11 -19.46
N ARG A 55 21.35 -10.69 -18.43
CA ARG A 55 22.77 -10.97 -18.20
C ARG A 55 22.93 -11.62 -16.84
N ALA A 56 23.13 -12.92 -16.81
CA ALA A 56 23.26 -13.66 -15.56
C ALA A 56 24.62 -13.44 -14.90
N THR A 57 24.65 -13.53 -13.57
CA THR A 57 25.86 -13.37 -12.76
C THR A 57 25.95 -14.47 -11.69
N LYS A 58 27.17 -14.71 -11.20
CA LYS A 58 27.51 -15.68 -10.15
C LYS A 58 27.49 -15.01 -8.77
N GLY A 59 27.53 -15.84 -7.72
CA GLY A 59 27.66 -15.36 -6.33
C GLY A 59 26.42 -14.63 -5.79
N CYS A 60 25.25 -14.84 -6.41
CA CYS A 60 23.98 -14.27 -5.99
C CYS A 60 23.91 -12.74 -5.94
N SER A 61 24.84 -12.05 -6.59
CA SER A 61 24.91 -10.59 -6.71
C SER A 61 24.71 -10.16 -8.17
N PRO A 62 23.90 -9.12 -8.47
CA PRO A 62 23.80 -8.57 -9.83
C PRO A 62 25.13 -7.93 -10.31
N ASP A 63 26.05 -7.66 -9.39
CA ASP A 63 27.38 -7.11 -9.63
C ASP A 63 28.48 -8.21 -9.61
N GLY A 64 28.08 -9.49 -9.47
CA GLY A 64 28.98 -10.64 -9.48
C GLY A 64 29.51 -11.02 -10.88
N LEU A 65 30.48 -11.95 -10.91
CA LEU A 65 31.10 -12.42 -12.16
C LEU A 65 30.06 -12.92 -13.17
N ARG A 66 30.26 -12.58 -14.45
CA ARG A 66 29.33 -12.93 -15.53
C ARG A 66 29.19 -14.44 -15.72
N ASN A 67 27.97 -14.87 -16.06
CA ASN A 67 27.63 -16.23 -16.43
C ASN A 67 26.91 -16.24 -17.79
N SER A 68 27.66 -16.27 -18.88
CA SER A 68 27.11 -16.23 -20.25
C SER A 68 26.16 -17.39 -20.57
N GLN A 69 26.36 -18.56 -19.97
CA GLN A 69 25.47 -19.72 -20.13
C GLN A 69 24.07 -19.51 -19.53
N GLY A 70 23.92 -18.53 -18.62
CA GLY A 70 22.63 -18.17 -18.00
C GLY A 70 21.95 -16.96 -18.62
N ASP A 71 22.48 -16.39 -19.70
CA ASP A 71 21.87 -15.24 -20.38
C ASP A 71 20.59 -15.64 -21.11
N LEU A 72 19.61 -14.72 -21.17
CA LEU A 72 18.29 -14.98 -21.76
C LEU A 72 17.85 -13.83 -22.67
N GLY A 73 17.05 -14.16 -23.69
CA GLY A 73 16.41 -13.16 -24.55
C GLY A 73 15.38 -12.30 -23.82
N CYS A 74 15.09 -11.11 -24.35
CA CYS A 74 14.24 -10.11 -23.68
C CYS A 74 12.86 -10.61 -23.23
N SER A 75 12.20 -11.43 -24.04
CA SER A 75 10.83 -11.92 -23.81
C SER A 75 10.76 -13.13 -22.85
N ILE A 76 11.90 -13.72 -22.49
CA ILE A 76 11.95 -14.89 -21.61
C ILE A 76 11.73 -14.44 -20.16
N SER A 77 10.92 -15.19 -19.42
CA SER A 77 10.76 -14.96 -17.99
C SER A 77 12.06 -15.33 -17.28
N ILE A 78 12.64 -14.38 -16.56
CA ILE A 78 13.84 -14.60 -15.74
C ILE A 78 13.48 -15.60 -14.63
N PRO A 79 14.26 -16.68 -14.44
CA PRO A 79 14.00 -17.65 -13.38
C PRO A 79 13.99 -17.04 -11.97
N LYS A 80 13.38 -17.77 -11.03
CA LYS A 80 13.49 -17.46 -9.60
C LYS A 80 14.89 -17.83 -9.09
N LYS A 81 15.34 -17.17 -8.03
CA LYS A 81 16.65 -17.40 -7.39
C LYS A 81 17.86 -17.31 -8.34
N THR A 82 17.81 -16.41 -9.33
CA THR A 82 18.94 -16.15 -10.25
C THR A 82 19.35 -14.69 -10.15
N SER A 83 20.66 -14.45 -10.02
CA SER A 83 21.24 -13.11 -10.03
C SER A 83 21.63 -12.64 -11.43
N GLY A 84 21.56 -11.33 -11.63
CA GLY A 84 21.91 -10.69 -12.90
C GLY A 84 21.21 -9.35 -13.09
N TYR A 85 21.20 -8.86 -14.32
CA TYR A 85 20.55 -7.60 -14.70
C TYR A 85 20.00 -7.67 -16.12
N CYS A 86 19.05 -6.79 -16.44
CA CYS A 86 18.65 -6.53 -17.82
C CYS A 86 19.60 -5.48 -18.43
N GLU A 87 20.17 -5.80 -19.59
CA GLU A 87 20.97 -4.86 -20.39
C GLU A 87 20.05 -4.14 -21.37
N VAL A 88 20.09 -2.81 -21.35
CA VAL A 88 19.41 -1.93 -22.32
C VAL A 88 20.43 -1.04 -23.03
N GLU A 89 20.20 -0.77 -24.31
CA GLU A 89 20.98 0.17 -25.11
C GLU A 89 20.08 1.37 -25.47
N ASP A 90 20.57 2.58 -25.24
CA ASP A 90 19.94 3.79 -25.75
C ASP A 90 20.19 3.88 -27.26
N ILE A 91 19.12 3.89 -28.05
CA ILE A 91 19.19 3.87 -29.52
C ILE A 91 19.89 5.12 -30.06
N ASP A 92 19.76 6.25 -29.36
CA ASP A 92 20.25 7.55 -29.82
C ASP A 92 21.75 7.75 -29.54
N THR A 93 22.21 7.39 -28.34
CA THR A 93 23.61 7.58 -27.90
C THR A 93 24.49 6.33 -28.05
N ARG A 94 23.86 5.16 -28.25
CA ARG A 94 24.48 3.83 -28.15
C ARG A 94 25.15 3.55 -26.80
N GLU A 95 24.78 4.28 -25.75
CA GLU A 95 25.17 3.97 -24.37
C GLU A 95 24.42 2.73 -23.88
N ARG A 96 25.04 1.97 -22.97
CA ARG A 96 24.49 0.73 -22.45
C ARG A 96 24.41 0.73 -20.94
N PHE A 97 23.28 0.28 -20.44
CA PHE A 97 22.93 0.39 -19.03
C PHE A 97 22.44 -0.94 -18.45
N ARG A 98 22.77 -1.15 -17.17
CA ARG A 98 22.22 -2.22 -16.33
C ARG A 98 21.01 -1.67 -15.58
N VAL A 99 19.88 -2.38 -15.69
CA VAL A 99 18.62 -2.06 -15.01
C VAL A 99 17.94 -3.34 -14.54
N MET A 100 16.93 -3.23 -13.66
CA MET A 100 16.24 -4.40 -13.07
C MET A 100 17.22 -5.43 -12.48
N LYS A 101 18.21 -4.93 -11.73
CA LYS A 101 19.26 -5.74 -11.09
C LYS A 101 18.66 -6.64 -10.01
N ARG A 102 19.00 -7.93 -10.01
CA ARG A 102 18.47 -8.91 -9.02
C ARG A 102 19.59 -9.77 -8.43
N SER A 103 19.41 -10.12 -7.15
CA SER A 103 20.15 -11.16 -6.44
C SER A 103 19.48 -12.54 -6.61
N CYS A 104 19.98 -13.57 -5.93
CA CYS A 104 19.27 -14.85 -5.78
C CYS A 104 18.04 -14.79 -4.84
N ALA A 105 17.63 -13.62 -4.38
CA ALA A 105 16.44 -13.50 -3.54
C ALA A 105 15.20 -14.13 -4.21
N ASN A 106 14.28 -14.59 -3.36
CA ASN A 106 12.99 -15.07 -3.84
C ASN A 106 12.17 -13.89 -4.38
N THR A 107 10.93 -14.11 -4.82
CA THR A 107 10.02 -13.01 -5.17
C THR A 107 8.62 -13.32 -4.67
N LYS A 108 7.74 -12.33 -4.65
CA LYS A 108 6.31 -12.56 -4.39
C LYS A 108 5.77 -13.66 -5.31
N GLY A 109 4.92 -14.54 -4.76
CA GLY A 109 4.30 -15.63 -5.51
C GLY A 109 3.59 -15.11 -6.75
N GLY A 110 3.85 -15.72 -7.90
CA GLY A 110 3.28 -15.33 -9.20
C GLY A 110 3.87 -14.05 -9.83
N ALA A 111 4.93 -13.45 -9.27
CA ALA A 111 5.66 -12.37 -9.94
C ALA A 111 6.43 -12.92 -11.16
N VAL A 112 6.43 -12.16 -12.25
CA VAL A 112 7.09 -12.48 -13.51
C VAL A 112 7.96 -11.28 -13.91
N PHE A 113 9.20 -11.53 -14.29
CA PHE A 113 10.16 -10.50 -14.68
C PHE A 113 10.71 -10.84 -16.07
N ARG A 114 10.67 -9.87 -16.98
CA ARG A 114 11.21 -9.99 -18.34
C ARG A 114 12.01 -8.73 -18.67
N CYS A 115 13.09 -8.87 -19.43
CA CYS A 115 13.84 -7.69 -19.88
C CYS A 115 13.13 -6.91 -20.99
N SER A 116 12.04 -7.44 -21.57
CA SER A 116 11.09 -6.67 -22.38
C SER A 116 10.51 -5.47 -21.64
N ASP A 117 10.40 -5.54 -20.32
CA ASP A 117 9.82 -4.50 -19.48
C ASP A 117 10.84 -3.39 -19.16
N ALA A 118 12.13 -3.71 -19.28
CA ALA A 118 13.26 -2.88 -18.86
C ALA A 118 13.30 -1.47 -19.49
N PRO A 119 13.00 -1.26 -20.80
CA PRO A 119 12.96 0.07 -21.41
C PRO A 119 11.99 1.04 -20.74
N GLY A 120 10.80 0.57 -20.32
CA GLY A 120 9.82 1.41 -19.64
C GLY A 120 10.07 1.50 -18.13
N PHE A 121 10.53 0.41 -17.49
CA PHE A 121 10.98 0.42 -16.10
C PHE A 121 12.08 1.47 -15.88
N ALA A 122 13.06 1.52 -16.79
CA ALA A 122 14.17 2.48 -16.75
C ALA A 122 13.73 3.94 -16.89
N ASN A 123 12.69 4.20 -17.70
CA ASN A 123 12.13 5.54 -17.91
C ASN A 123 11.12 5.95 -16.83
N PHE A 124 10.52 5.02 -16.08
CA PHE A 124 9.47 5.29 -15.09
C PHE A 124 9.87 6.37 -14.07
N ARG A 125 11.11 6.32 -13.55
CA ARG A 125 11.63 7.34 -12.63
C ARG A 125 11.78 8.73 -13.26
N VAL A 126 12.09 8.80 -14.55
CA VAL A 126 12.18 10.07 -15.28
C VAL A 126 10.79 10.64 -15.51
N GLU A 127 9.82 9.79 -15.85
CA GLU A 127 8.42 10.19 -15.97
C GLU A 127 7.86 10.67 -14.62
N ALA A 128 8.22 10.02 -13.51
CA ALA A 128 7.93 10.50 -12.17
C ALA A 128 8.54 11.89 -11.89
N GLN A 129 9.82 12.12 -12.24
CA GLN A 129 10.46 13.43 -12.12
C GLN A 129 9.76 14.51 -12.97
N LEU A 130 9.31 14.17 -14.18
CA LEU A 130 8.56 15.09 -15.05
C LEU A 130 7.17 15.42 -14.49
N VAL A 131 6.53 14.48 -13.78
CA VAL A 131 5.30 14.74 -13.01
C VAL A 131 5.58 15.68 -11.84
N ILE A 132 6.62 15.42 -11.06
CA ILE A 132 7.05 16.28 -9.93
C ILE A 132 7.41 17.70 -10.43
N ALA A 133 8.03 17.83 -11.60
CA ALA A 133 8.37 19.13 -12.18
C ALA A 133 7.12 19.97 -12.53
N GLN A 134 5.98 19.34 -12.85
CA GLN A 134 4.72 20.05 -13.08
C GLN A 134 4.19 20.72 -11.80
N THR A 135 4.45 20.11 -10.64
CA THR A 135 3.96 20.62 -9.35
C THR A 135 4.69 21.86 -8.87
N LYS A 136 5.82 22.21 -9.50
CA LYS A 136 6.62 23.42 -9.22
C LYS A 136 6.14 24.65 -10.02
N LYS A 137 5.13 24.51 -10.88
CA LYS A 137 4.59 25.63 -11.67
C LYS A 137 3.80 26.60 -10.77
N PRO A 138 3.89 27.93 -10.93
CA PRO A 138 3.27 28.92 -10.01
C PRO A 138 1.74 28.84 -9.83
N ARG A 139 1.02 28.12 -10.69
CA ARG A 139 -0.43 27.91 -10.61
C ARG A 139 -0.82 26.44 -10.45
N PHE A 140 0.12 25.59 -10.00
CA PHE A 140 -0.21 24.21 -9.70
C PHE A 140 -1.01 24.13 -8.40
N ALA A 141 -2.22 23.58 -8.49
CA ALA A 141 -3.07 23.23 -7.36
C ALA A 141 -3.78 21.91 -7.67
N LEU A 142 -4.17 21.18 -6.63
CA LEU A 142 -5.06 20.03 -6.79
C LEU A 142 -6.48 20.50 -7.17
N PRO A 143 -7.25 19.66 -7.87
CA PRO A 143 -8.66 19.96 -8.18
C PRO A 143 -9.46 20.30 -6.92
N ASN A 144 -10.42 21.21 -7.08
CA ASN A 144 -11.41 21.60 -6.08
C ASN A 144 -10.86 22.23 -4.78
N LEU A 145 -9.57 22.56 -4.70
CA LEU A 145 -9.04 23.42 -3.63
C LEU A 145 -9.56 24.86 -3.80
N ARG A 146 -9.94 25.48 -2.68
CA ARG A 146 -10.49 26.84 -2.61
C ARG A 146 -9.44 27.78 -1.99
N ALA A 147 -8.95 28.74 -2.77
CA ALA A 147 -7.88 29.64 -2.37
C ALA A 147 -8.31 30.75 -1.38
N ASP A 148 -9.61 30.87 -1.11
CA ASP A 148 -10.28 31.94 -0.38
C ASP A 148 -10.76 31.55 1.03
N LEU A 149 -10.62 30.29 1.43
CA LEU A 149 -11.04 29.83 2.77
C LEU A 149 -10.03 30.23 3.85
N GLN A 150 -10.50 31.01 4.83
CA GLN A 150 -9.71 31.45 5.98
C GLN A 150 -9.38 30.30 6.96
N THR A 151 -10.20 29.25 6.97
CA THR A 151 -9.98 27.98 7.68
C THR A 151 -10.03 26.80 6.69
N PRO A 152 -9.06 25.86 6.72
CA PRO A 152 -9.08 24.70 5.83
C PRO A 152 -10.36 23.87 6.01
N SER A 153 -11.04 23.54 4.92
CA SER A 153 -12.21 22.64 4.98
C SER A 153 -11.76 21.23 5.39
N ARG A 154 -12.32 20.72 6.49
CA ARG A 154 -12.08 19.37 7.02
C ARG A 154 -13.23 18.45 6.66
N GLY A 155 -12.94 17.17 6.40
CA GLY A 155 -13.98 16.17 6.18
C GLY A 155 -13.47 14.76 5.98
N ILE A 156 -14.40 13.80 5.96
CA ILE A 156 -14.12 12.38 5.73
C ILE A 156 -14.38 12.06 4.25
N VAL A 157 -13.48 11.28 3.64
CA VAL A 157 -13.63 10.81 2.26
C VAL A 157 -13.72 9.29 2.27
N MET A 158 -14.79 8.74 1.70
CA MET A 158 -15.03 7.31 1.61
C MET A 158 -15.18 6.90 0.15
N VAL A 159 -14.74 5.68 -0.20
CA VAL A 159 -15.05 5.06 -1.51
C VAL A 159 -15.98 3.88 -1.30
N VAL A 160 -16.99 3.76 -2.16
CA VAL A 160 -17.97 2.66 -2.10
C VAL A 160 -18.20 2.02 -3.46
N TYR A 161 -18.44 0.71 -3.42
CA TYR A 161 -18.92 -0.13 -4.53
C TYR A 161 -20.01 -1.07 -3.98
N PRO A 162 -20.81 -1.77 -4.82
CA PRO A 162 -22.08 -2.39 -4.38
C PRO A 162 -21.99 -3.31 -3.16
N ALA A 163 -20.91 -4.09 -3.01
CA ALA A 163 -20.74 -5.01 -1.90
C ALA A 163 -20.34 -4.34 -0.57
N LEU A 164 -19.89 -3.09 -0.58
CA LEU A 164 -19.54 -2.32 0.62
C LEU A 164 -20.60 -1.29 1.02
N VAL A 165 -21.73 -1.18 0.33
CA VAL A 165 -22.76 -0.18 0.69
C VAL A 165 -23.30 -0.41 2.12
N ALA A 166 -23.55 -1.66 2.52
CA ALA A 166 -23.99 -1.96 3.87
C ALA A 166 -22.91 -1.60 4.92
N SER A 167 -21.63 -1.83 4.61
CA SER A 167 -20.51 -1.41 5.46
C SER A 167 -20.43 0.12 5.57
N ALA A 168 -20.46 0.86 4.45
CA ALA A 168 -20.42 2.31 4.41
C ALA A 168 -21.59 2.93 5.20
N TYR A 169 -22.81 2.44 4.98
CA TYR A 169 -24.01 2.88 5.70
C TYR A 169 -23.84 2.68 7.21
N SER A 170 -23.32 1.53 7.62
CA SER A 170 -23.09 1.20 9.03
C SER A 170 -22.06 2.12 9.68
N THR A 171 -20.93 2.35 9.01
CA THR A 171 -19.87 3.23 9.48
C THR A 171 -20.34 4.68 9.59
N ILE A 172 -21.17 5.16 8.64
CA ILE A 172 -21.75 6.51 8.69
C ILE A 172 -22.76 6.65 9.83
N ARG A 173 -23.67 5.67 10.01
CA ARG A 173 -24.62 5.68 11.12
C ARG A 173 -23.94 5.57 12.48
N LEU A 174 -22.83 4.81 12.60
CA LEU A 174 -21.99 4.79 13.80
C LEU A 174 -21.39 6.18 14.07
N LEU A 175 -20.78 6.80 13.07
CA LEU A 175 -20.19 8.15 13.16
C LEU A 175 -21.22 9.20 13.65
N ARG A 176 -22.45 9.17 13.12
CA ARG A 176 -23.49 10.14 13.46
C ARG A 176 -24.23 9.82 14.75
N ASP A 177 -24.88 8.66 14.82
CA ASP A 177 -25.84 8.33 15.87
C ASP A 177 -25.18 7.98 17.21
N VAL A 178 -23.95 7.42 17.18
CA VAL A 178 -23.29 6.84 18.36
C VAL A 178 -22.08 7.68 18.79
N LEU A 179 -21.28 8.16 17.82
CA LEU A 179 -20.06 8.91 18.09
C LEU A 179 -20.25 10.44 18.06
N GLY A 180 -21.38 10.95 17.58
CA GLY A 180 -21.67 12.39 17.51
C GLY A 180 -20.75 13.18 16.58
N CYS A 181 -20.06 12.51 15.63
CA CYS A 181 -19.12 13.15 14.72
C CYS A 181 -19.86 14.02 13.70
N GLU A 182 -19.53 15.32 13.65
CA GLU A 182 -20.18 16.29 12.76
C GLU A 182 -19.45 16.51 11.42
N LEU A 183 -18.25 15.94 11.25
CA LEU A 183 -17.43 16.13 10.04
C LEU A 183 -18.23 15.84 8.75
N PRO A 184 -18.21 16.71 7.75
CA PRO A 184 -18.88 16.44 6.47
C PRO A 184 -18.22 15.22 5.78
N ILE A 185 -19.03 14.41 5.08
CA ILE A 185 -18.58 13.16 4.46
C ILE A 185 -18.81 13.23 2.94
N GLU A 186 -17.76 12.95 2.17
CA GLU A 186 -17.85 12.70 0.73
C GLU A 186 -17.82 11.20 0.45
N ILE A 187 -18.86 10.66 -0.19
CA ILE A 187 -18.89 9.28 -0.66
C ILE A 187 -18.63 9.28 -2.18
N TRP A 188 -17.52 8.69 -2.58
CA TRP A 188 -17.13 8.52 -3.97
C TRP A 188 -17.47 7.13 -4.48
N PHE A 189 -18.06 7.02 -5.68
CA PHE A 189 -18.40 5.74 -6.31
C PHE A 189 -18.18 5.76 -7.82
N SER A 190 -17.94 4.60 -8.43
CA SER A 190 -17.91 4.47 -9.90
C SER A 190 -19.32 4.18 -10.43
N PRO A 191 -19.91 5.04 -11.28
CA PRO A 191 -21.24 4.79 -11.85
C PRO A 191 -21.30 3.50 -12.68
N ASP A 192 -20.21 3.16 -13.39
CA ASP A 192 -20.08 1.93 -14.18
C ASP A 192 -20.07 0.66 -13.31
N GLU A 193 -19.62 0.78 -12.06
CA GLU A 193 -19.66 -0.33 -11.10
C GLU A 193 -21.01 -0.42 -10.40
N MET A 194 -21.57 0.71 -9.95
CA MET A 194 -22.88 0.75 -9.30
C MET A 194 -24.02 0.29 -10.23
N ARG A 195 -23.96 0.60 -11.53
CA ARG A 195 -24.93 0.14 -12.54
C ARG A 195 -25.02 -1.40 -12.68
N LYS A 196 -24.02 -2.15 -12.22
CA LYS A 196 -24.06 -3.64 -12.19
C LYS A 196 -24.95 -4.20 -11.07
N THR A 197 -25.38 -3.37 -10.13
CA THR A 197 -26.32 -3.75 -9.08
C THR A 197 -27.30 -2.59 -8.86
N PRO A 198 -28.32 -2.44 -9.73
CA PRO A 198 -29.30 -1.37 -9.64
C PRO A 198 -29.94 -1.28 -8.25
N GLY A 199 -30.17 -0.06 -7.76
CA GLY A 199 -30.70 0.18 -6.41
C GLY A 199 -29.68 0.03 -5.26
N SER A 200 -28.48 -0.50 -5.51
CA SER A 200 -27.49 -0.71 -4.43
C SER A 200 -27.12 0.57 -3.66
N LEU A 201 -27.12 1.74 -4.30
CA LEU A 201 -26.81 3.03 -3.67
C LEU A 201 -27.96 3.58 -2.79
N LYS A 202 -29.17 3.02 -2.85
CA LYS A 202 -30.37 3.56 -2.18
C LYS A 202 -30.20 3.86 -0.68
N PRO A 203 -29.54 3.01 0.13
CA PRO A 203 -29.33 3.32 1.55
C PRO A 203 -28.54 4.61 1.76
N LEU A 204 -27.51 4.87 0.95
CA LEU A 204 -26.67 6.06 1.04
C LEU A 204 -27.37 7.30 0.47
N GLN A 205 -28.22 7.13 -0.55
CA GLN A 205 -29.12 8.18 -1.01
C GLN A 205 -30.09 8.60 0.10
N THR A 206 -30.69 7.65 0.82
CA THR A 206 -31.59 7.94 1.95
C THR A 206 -30.87 8.62 3.12
N LEU A 207 -29.60 8.32 3.39
CA LEU A 207 -28.81 9.12 4.35
C LEU A 207 -28.54 10.54 3.84
N ASN A 208 -28.31 10.71 2.53
CA ASN A 208 -28.07 12.02 1.92
C ASN A 208 -29.33 12.88 1.82
N GLU A 209 -30.50 12.26 1.71
CA GLU A 209 -31.83 12.90 1.73
C GLU A 209 -32.22 13.34 3.15
N ASN A 210 -31.74 12.63 4.19
CA ASN A 210 -32.07 12.93 5.59
C ASN A 210 -31.14 14.01 6.19
N THR A 211 -31.64 15.25 6.26
CA THR A 211 -30.93 16.43 6.80
C THR A 211 -30.45 16.27 8.25
N THR A 212 -31.03 15.37 9.05
CA THR A 212 -30.56 15.11 10.43
C THR A 212 -29.30 14.24 10.50
N THR A 213 -28.91 13.58 9.40
CA THR A 213 -27.69 12.74 9.32
C THR A 213 -26.41 13.56 9.09
N GLY A 214 -26.51 14.90 9.14
CA GLY A 214 -25.41 15.83 8.87
C GLY A 214 -25.05 15.92 7.39
N ASN A 215 -23.98 16.67 7.08
CA ASN A 215 -23.61 16.97 5.71
C ASN A 215 -22.95 15.76 5.02
N LEU A 216 -23.71 15.11 4.14
CA LEU A 216 -23.27 14.03 3.25
C LEU A 216 -23.25 14.55 1.80
N THR A 217 -22.30 14.09 0.99
CA THR A 217 -22.27 14.40 -0.45
C THR A 217 -21.86 13.17 -1.25
N LEU A 218 -22.75 12.71 -2.12
CA LEU A 218 -22.48 11.67 -3.11
C LEU A 218 -21.70 12.26 -4.30
N ARG A 219 -20.61 11.59 -4.72
CA ARG A 219 -19.75 12.01 -5.83
C ARG A 219 -19.43 10.87 -6.80
N GLU A 220 -19.55 11.15 -8.09
CA GLU A 220 -19.19 10.21 -9.15
C GLU A 220 -17.69 10.29 -9.47
N ILE A 221 -17.04 9.13 -9.54
CA ILE A 221 -15.70 8.99 -10.09
C ILE A 221 -15.81 8.93 -11.61
N ASN A 222 -15.28 9.94 -12.30
CA ASN A 222 -15.20 9.95 -13.76
C ASN A 222 -13.77 9.66 -14.25
N THR A 223 -13.59 8.49 -14.85
CA THR A 223 -12.34 8.01 -15.47
C THR A 223 -12.40 7.96 -17.00
N ASN A 224 -13.43 8.57 -17.63
CA ASN A 224 -13.73 8.46 -19.05
C ASN A 224 -13.83 6.99 -19.52
N GLY A 225 -14.63 6.19 -18.81
CA GLY A 225 -14.92 4.79 -19.14
C GLY A 225 -13.80 3.79 -18.82
N ARG A 226 -12.70 4.20 -18.18
CA ARG A 226 -11.63 3.29 -17.75
C ARG A 226 -12.01 2.60 -16.42
N PRO A 227 -11.99 1.26 -16.33
CA PRO A 227 -12.24 0.58 -15.06
C PRO A 227 -11.28 1.06 -13.97
N ILE A 228 -11.83 1.40 -12.81
CA ILE A 228 -11.09 1.81 -11.62
C ILE A 228 -11.22 0.73 -10.54
N ARG A 229 -10.17 0.50 -9.75
CA ARG A 229 -10.21 -0.42 -8.60
C ARG A 229 -9.51 0.24 -7.41
N PHE A 230 -8.31 -0.22 -7.05
CA PHE A 230 -7.47 0.35 -6.01
C PHE A 230 -7.16 1.84 -6.24
N GLU A 231 -7.13 2.28 -7.49
CA GLU A 231 -6.93 3.68 -7.84
C GLU A 231 -8.09 4.61 -7.39
N ALA A 232 -9.24 4.07 -6.97
CA ALA A 232 -10.41 4.84 -6.58
C ALA A 232 -10.21 5.70 -5.32
N LYS A 233 -9.52 5.20 -4.29
CA LYS A 233 -9.23 6.02 -3.10
C LYS A 233 -8.25 7.15 -3.40
N ILE A 234 -7.28 6.89 -4.27
CA ILE A 234 -6.33 7.90 -4.76
C ILE A 234 -7.07 8.98 -5.55
N TYR A 235 -8.00 8.60 -6.43
CA TYR A 235 -8.87 9.55 -7.13
C TYR A 235 -9.71 10.39 -6.17
N ALA A 236 -10.40 9.76 -5.22
CA ALA A 236 -11.27 10.44 -4.24
C ALA A 236 -10.49 11.47 -3.40
N ILE A 237 -9.33 11.09 -2.85
CA ILE A 237 -8.45 12.01 -2.12
C ILE A 237 -7.91 13.11 -3.04
N TYR A 238 -7.53 12.79 -4.28
CA TYR A 238 -6.99 13.77 -5.23
C TYR A 238 -8.05 14.81 -5.65
N HIS A 239 -9.32 14.42 -5.77
CA HIS A 239 -10.42 15.26 -6.27
C HIS A 239 -11.40 15.78 -5.20
N SER A 240 -11.20 15.51 -3.91
CA SER A 240 -12.06 16.00 -2.81
C SER A 240 -12.24 17.53 -2.78
N ASN A 241 -13.36 18.02 -2.24
CA ASN A 241 -13.52 19.46 -1.93
C ASN A 241 -12.96 19.86 -0.55
N PHE A 242 -12.54 18.91 0.28
CA PHE A 242 -11.92 19.20 1.58
C PHE A 242 -10.43 19.53 1.40
N GLU A 243 -9.91 20.56 2.06
CA GLU A 243 -8.46 20.80 2.13
C GLU A 243 -7.77 19.75 3.01
N GLN A 244 -8.40 19.36 4.11
CA GLN A 244 -7.89 18.39 5.07
C GLN A 244 -8.82 17.18 5.09
N VAL A 245 -8.29 16.04 4.63
CA VAL A 245 -9.05 14.80 4.40
C VAL A 245 -8.64 13.75 5.42
N LEU A 246 -9.62 13.17 6.11
CA LEU A 246 -9.53 11.83 6.66
C LEU A 246 -10.13 10.86 5.63
N PHE A 247 -9.30 10.16 4.87
CA PHE A 247 -9.78 9.04 4.08
C PHE A 247 -10.10 7.86 5.01
N LEU A 248 -11.22 7.19 4.77
CA LEU A 248 -11.68 6.04 5.54
C LEU A 248 -12.32 5.01 4.59
N ASP A 249 -11.78 3.79 4.53
CA ASP A 249 -12.41 2.69 3.78
C ASP A 249 -13.79 2.36 4.40
N ALA A 250 -14.74 1.95 3.56
CA ALA A 250 -16.15 1.78 3.95
C ALA A 250 -16.41 0.78 5.10
N ASP A 251 -15.47 -0.13 5.33
CA ASP A 251 -15.50 -1.19 6.34
C ASP A 251 -14.46 -0.98 7.46
N ASN A 252 -14.05 0.27 7.63
CA ASN A 252 -13.16 0.73 8.68
C ASN A 252 -13.91 1.63 9.67
N ALA A 253 -14.25 1.08 10.85
CA ALA A 253 -15.09 1.75 11.82
C ALA A 253 -14.25 2.44 12.91
N PRO A 254 -14.42 3.75 13.17
CA PRO A 254 -13.80 4.39 14.32
C PRO A 254 -14.49 4.00 15.64
N VAL A 255 -13.76 4.02 16.76
CA VAL A 255 -14.32 3.74 18.10
C VAL A 255 -14.59 4.98 18.94
N ARG A 256 -14.16 6.15 18.45
CA ARG A 256 -14.31 7.50 19.03
C ARG A 256 -14.44 8.51 17.90
N ASP A 257 -14.99 9.70 18.16
CA ASP A 257 -15.03 10.77 17.15
C ASP A 257 -13.60 11.12 16.64
N PRO A 258 -13.32 10.95 15.33
CA PRO A 258 -12.00 11.23 14.78
C PRO A 258 -11.71 12.73 14.57
N THR A 259 -12.64 13.65 14.86
CA THR A 259 -12.45 15.10 14.64
C THR A 259 -11.17 15.66 15.26
N SER A 260 -10.81 15.20 16.46
CA SER A 260 -9.58 15.61 17.16
C SER A 260 -8.27 15.29 16.42
N LEU A 261 -8.28 14.36 15.45
CA LEU A 261 -7.10 14.02 14.64
C LEU A 261 -6.52 15.23 13.91
N PHE A 262 -7.38 16.12 13.40
CA PHE A 262 -6.98 17.34 12.67
C PHE A 262 -6.27 18.40 13.55
N GLU A 263 -6.21 18.17 14.86
CA GLU A 263 -5.66 19.09 15.86
C GLU A 263 -4.52 18.45 16.67
N THR A 264 -4.19 17.18 16.37
CA THR A 264 -3.01 16.52 16.92
C THR A 264 -1.73 17.31 16.59
N PRO A 265 -0.78 17.46 17.53
CA PRO A 265 0.49 18.14 17.28
C PRO A 265 1.22 17.55 16.06
N GLU A 266 1.11 16.25 15.84
CA GLU A 266 1.64 15.52 14.69
C GLU A 266 1.05 16.01 13.37
N PHE A 267 -0.28 16.08 13.25
CA PHE A 267 -0.93 16.56 12.04
C PHE A 267 -0.75 18.06 11.82
N VAL A 268 -0.85 18.89 12.87
CA VAL A 268 -0.61 20.34 12.75
C VAL A 268 0.82 20.59 12.24
N LYS A 269 1.81 19.90 12.80
CA LYS A 269 3.22 20.02 12.41
C LYS A 269 3.48 19.50 10.99
N MET A 270 3.06 18.27 10.67
CA MET A 270 3.48 17.59 9.44
C MET A 270 2.44 17.70 8.31
N GLY A 271 1.15 17.71 8.63
CA GLY A 271 0.04 17.74 7.67
C GLY A 271 -0.26 16.39 7.01
N ALA A 272 0.38 15.30 7.48
CA ALA A 272 0.12 13.94 7.02
C ALA A 272 0.33 12.95 8.20
N ILE A 273 -0.69 12.12 8.48
CA ILE A 273 -0.58 10.96 9.37
C ILE A 273 -0.93 9.69 8.58
N PHE A 274 -0.05 8.70 8.68
CA PHE A 274 -0.19 7.35 8.12
C PHE A 274 -0.15 6.31 9.25
N TRP A 275 -0.76 5.15 8.98
CA TRP A 275 -0.83 4.04 9.91
C TRP A 275 0.00 2.85 9.40
N PRO A 276 0.65 2.08 10.29
CA PRO A 276 1.38 0.86 9.91
C PRO A 276 0.41 -0.25 9.53
N ASP A 277 0.78 -1.11 8.58
CA ASP A 277 0.16 -2.43 8.36
C ASP A 277 0.84 -3.47 9.29
N TYR A 278 0.33 -4.69 9.32
CA TYR A 278 0.96 -5.86 9.92
C TYR A 278 2.37 -6.16 9.38
N TRP A 279 2.69 -5.72 8.16
CA TRP A 279 3.90 -6.12 7.45
C TRP A 279 5.07 -5.13 7.64
N HIS A 280 6.21 -5.69 8.00
CA HIS A 280 7.51 -5.01 8.08
C HIS A 280 8.49 -5.71 7.11
N PRO A 281 9.49 -5.05 6.52
CA PRO A 281 10.43 -5.64 5.54
C PRO A 281 11.02 -7.03 5.87
N GLN A 282 11.29 -7.35 7.13
CA GLN A 282 11.81 -8.67 7.56
C GLN A 282 10.73 -9.76 7.63
N ASN A 283 9.44 -9.40 7.65
CA ASN A 283 8.28 -10.30 7.68
C ASN A 283 7.13 -9.78 6.79
N THR A 284 7.42 -9.54 5.50
CA THR A 284 6.41 -9.08 4.52
C THR A 284 5.97 -10.18 3.57
N MET A 285 4.65 -10.38 3.44
CA MET A 285 4.07 -11.21 2.38
C MET A 285 3.92 -10.49 1.04
N PHE A 286 4.22 -9.18 0.98
CA PHE A 286 4.12 -8.36 -0.21
C PHE A 286 5.46 -8.08 -0.90
N TYR A 287 6.58 -8.55 -0.33
CA TYR A 287 7.92 -8.46 -0.92
C TYR A 287 8.39 -7.00 -1.08
N ILE A 288 8.10 -6.17 -0.08
CA ILE A 288 8.64 -4.81 0.07
C ILE A 288 9.81 -4.86 1.07
N ASN A 289 10.87 -5.58 0.68
CA ASN A 289 12.12 -5.74 1.43
C ASN A 289 13.30 -5.16 0.63
N SER A 290 14.52 -5.19 1.17
CA SER A 290 15.74 -4.64 0.53
C SER A 290 16.00 -5.19 -0.88
N GLU A 291 15.59 -6.43 -1.15
CA GLU A 291 15.78 -7.16 -2.40
C GLU A 291 14.65 -6.92 -3.43
N SER A 292 13.76 -5.97 -3.17
CA SER A 292 12.64 -5.63 -4.05
C SER A 292 13.06 -4.68 -5.18
N LEU A 293 12.60 -4.98 -6.41
CA LEU A 293 12.80 -4.06 -7.54
C LEU A 293 12.03 -2.73 -7.37
N VAL A 294 11.15 -2.59 -6.37
CA VAL A 294 10.43 -1.34 -6.10
C VAL A 294 11.40 -0.17 -5.86
N TRP A 295 12.53 -0.41 -5.18
CA TRP A 295 13.53 0.62 -4.88
C TRP A 295 14.27 1.09 -6.14
N GLN A 296 14.53 0.18 -7.08
CA GLN A 296 15.09 0.54 -8.40
C GLN A 296 14.07 1.21 -9.32
N LEU A 297 12.79 0.81 -9.25
CA LEU A 297 11.71 1.43 -10.03
C LEU A 297 11.49 2.89 -9.60
N LEU A 298 11.44 3.12 -8.29
CA LEU A 298 11.23 4.45 -7.70
C LEU A 298 12.52 5.29 -7.67
N ASP A 299 13.68 4.67 -7.87
CA ASP A 299 15.01 5.28 -7.79
C ASP A 299 15.27 5.86 -6.39
N MET A 300 15.24 4.97 -5.40
CA MET A 300 15.33 5.30 -3.98
C MET A 300 16.16 4.24 -3.24
N PRO A 301 16.82 4.60 -2.12
CA PRO A 301 17.36 3.61 -1.21
C PRO A 301 16.23 2.78 -0.57
N PHE A 302 16.56 1.59 -0.08
CA PHE A 302 15.69 0.82 0.80
C PHE A 302 15.46 1.59 2.11
N VAL A 303 14.22 1.59 2.60
CA VAL A 303 13.83 2.20 3.88
C VAL A 303 13.23 1.12 4.77
N ASP A 304 13.89 0.85 5.91
CA ASP A 304 13.43 -0.12 6.90
C ASP A 304 12.40 0.49 7.84
N MET A 305 11.12 0.29 7.52
CA MET A 305 9.97 0.75 8.31
C MET A 305 8.74 -0.10 7.97
N PHE A 306 7.72 -0.04 8.83
CA PHE A 306 6.41 -0.63 8.52
C PHE A 306 5.89 -0.18 7.15
N GLU A 307 5.32 -1.13 6.42
CA GLU A 307 4.47 -0.83 5.27
C GLU A 307 3.23 -0.05 5.74
N GLN A 308 2.65 0.79 4.89
CA GLN A 308 1.51 1.65 5.28
C GLN A 308 0.17 0.95 5.09
N GLU A 309 -0.73 0.93 6.08
CA GLU A 309 -2.16 0.67 5.84
C GLU A 309 -2.81 1.91 5.19
N SER A 310 -3.60 1.70 4.12
CA SER A 310 -4.29 2.76 3.38
C SER A 310 -5.80 2.80 3.67
N GLY A 311 -6.31 1.92 4.53
CA GLY A 311 -7.70 1.93 5.02
C GLY A 311 -8.08 3.17 5.83
N GLN A 312 -7.10 3.89 6.37
CA GLN A 312 -7.26 5.21 6.96
C GLN A 312 -6.03 6.06 6.69
N ILE A 313 -6.23 7.30 6.24
CA ILE A 313 -5.16 8.23 5.87
C ILE A 313 -5.60 9.65 6.21
N LEU A 314 -4.78 10.44 6.90
CA LEU A 314 -5.08 11.83 7.24
C LEU A 314 -4.10 12.76 6.51
N ILE A 315 -4.58 13.59 5.56
CA ILE A 315 -3.73 14.46 4.73
C ILE A 315 -4.31 15.87 4.59
N ASP A 316 -3.47 16.88 4.80
CA ASP A 316 -3.64 18.24 4.28
C ASP A 316 -3.22 18.28 2.81
N ARG A 317 -4.22 18.28 1.92
CA ARG A 317 -4.07 18.20 0.46
C ARG A 317 -3.36 19.41 -0.13
N ARG A 318 -3.54 20.60 0.45
CA ARG A 318 -2.91 21.84 -0.03
C ARG A 318 -1.41 21.82 0.26
N ARG A 319 -0.99 21.39 1.45
CA ARG A 319 0.42 21.17 1.82
C ARG A 319 1.06 20.01 1.04
N HIS A 320 0.27 19.00 0.68
CA HIS A 320 0.74 17.75 0.06
C HIS A 320 0.41 17.61 -1.43
N ALA A 321 0.20 18.72 -2.13
CA ALA A 321 -0.17 18.72 -3.55
C ALA A 321 0.86 17.96 -4.43
N ALA A 322 2.15 18.12 -4.15
CA ALA A 322 3.22 17.45 -4.90
C ALA A 322 3.25 15.92 -4.72
N PRO A 323 3.32 15.37 -3.49
CA PRO A 323 3.28 13.93 -3.31
C PRO A 323 1.94 13.31 -3.74
N LEU A 324 0.78 13.97 -3.52
CA LEU A 324 -0.51 13.45 -4.02
C LEU A 324 -0.56 13.31 -5.55
N HIS A 325 0.07 14.24 -6.28
CA HIS A 325 0.22 14.15 -7.73
C HIS A 325 1.12 12.99 -8.16
N LEU A 326 2.18 12.71 -7.39
CA LEU A 326 3.06 11.57 -7.60
C LEU A 326 2.38 10.22 -7.29
N VAL A 327 1.56 10.13 -6.23
CA VAL A 327 0.71 8.95 -5.95
C VAL A 327 -0.26 8.70 -7.11
N SER A 328 -0.89 9.75 -7.63
CA SER A 328 -1.78 9.67 -8.80
C SER A 328 -1.04 9.10 -10.02
N PHE A 329 0.17 9.60 -10.31
CA PHE A 329 1.02 9.01 -11.35
C PHE A 329 1.33 7.52 -11.11
N TYR A 330 1.74 7.12 -9.90
CA TYR A 330 2.02 5.71 -9.58
C TYR A 330 0.82 4.78 -9.81
N ALA A 331 -0.39 5.23 -9.48
CA ALA A 331 -1.61 4.45 -9.67
C ALA A 331 -2.03 4.35 -11.14
N PHE A 332 -2.08 5.49 -11.83
CA PHE A 332 -2.65 5.61 -13.18
C PHE A 332 -1.65 5.38 -14.32
N HIS A 333 -0.34 5.31 -14.04
CA HIS A 333 0.67 4.94 -15.05
C HIS A 333 0.35 3.57 -15.70
N ARG A 334 0.59 3.47 -17.01
CA ARG A 334 0.40 2.25 -17.80
C ARG A 334 1.65 2.01 -18.67
N PRO A 335 2.28 0.82 -18.59
CA PRO A 335 1.92 -0.33 -17.76
C PRO A 335 2.12 -0.03 -16.26
N ASN A 336 1.24 -0.57 -15.40
CA ASN A 336 1.41 -0.41 -13.95
C ASN A 336 2.45 -1.44 -13.46
N TYR A 337 3.70 -1.01 -13.26
CA TYR A 337 4.79 -1.89 -12.85
C TYR A 337 4.58 -2.53 -11.47
N PHE A 338 3.94 -1.83 -10.53
CA PHE A 338 3.61 -2.37 -9.21
C PHE A 338 2.73 -3.61 -9.30
N GLN A 339 1.72 -3.61 -10.17
CA GLN A 339 0.83 -4.75 -10.42
C GLN A 339 1.49 -5.80 -11.31
N LEU A 340 2.09 -5.39 -12.44
CA LEU A 340 2.70 -6.28 -13.44
C LEU A 340 3.79 -7.17 -12.84
N GLN A 341 4.67 -6.58 -12.03
CA GLN A 341 5.82 -7.25 -11.41
C GLN A 341 5.57 -7.58 -9.93
N ARG A 342 4.34 -7.34 -9.43
CA ARG A 342 3.88 -7.56 -8.04
C ARG A 342 4.77 -6.91 -6.97
N LEU A 343 5.28 -5.71 -7.24
CA LEU A 343 6.19 -4.96 -6.36
C LEU A 343 5.50 -4.28 -5.16
N ALA A 344 4.19 -4.10 -5.26
CA ALA A 344 3.33 -3.67 -4.15
C ALA A 344 1.98 -4.38 -4.25
N TRP A 345 1.04 -4.11 -3.33
CA TRP A 345 -0.33 -4.62 -3.39
C TRP A 345 -1.33 -3.46 -3.40
N GLY A 346 -1.99 -3.25 -4.55
CA GLY A 346 -2.95 -2.17 -4.70
C GLY A 346 -2.33 -0.77 -4.55
N ASP A 347 -3.08 0.11 -3.91
CA ASP A 347 -2.75 1.50 -3.57
C ASP A 347 -1.91 1.64 -2.28
N LYS A 348 -1.95 0.62 -1.43
CA LYS A 348 -1.43 0.55 -0.06
C LYS A 348 -0.23 1.46 0.24
N ASP A 349 0.95 1.07 -0.24
CA ASP A 349 2.23 1.77 0.02
C ASP A 349 2.52 2.93 -0.95
N LEU A 350 1.65 3.18 -1.95
CA LEU A 350 1.93 4.22 -2.96
C LEU A 350 2.02 5.62 -2.34
N PHE A 351 1.24 5.89 -1.30
CA PHE A 351 1.34 7.09 -0.48
C PHE A 351 2.72 7.20 0.19
N ARG A 352 3.08 6.24 1.05
CA ARG A 352 4.41 6.17 1.69
C ARG A 352 5.56 6.33 0.69
N PHE A 353 5.51 5.66 -0.45
CA PHE A 353 6.52 5.78 -1.50
C PHE A 353 6.64 7.21 -2.05
N ALA A 354 5.53 7.90 -2.31
CA ALA A 354 5.58 9.27 -2.83
C ALA A 354 6.12 10.28 -1.81
N TRP A 355 5.76 10.14 -0.53
CA TRP A 355 6.30 10.97 0.56
C TRP A 355 7.81 10.74 0.75
N LEU A 356 8.23 9.47 0.81
CA LEU A 356 9.65 9.11 0.91
C LEU A 356 10.44 9.57 -0.34
N LYS A 357 9.88 9.50 -1.55
CA LYS A 357 10.56 9.93 -2.79
C LYS A 357 10.81 11.44 -2.82
N LEU A 358 9.95 12.22 -2.18
CA LEU A 358 10.02 13.68 -2.12
C LEU A 358 10.61 14.22 -0.82
N GLU A 359 11.06 13.34 0.08
CA GLU A 359 11.59 13.69 1.40
C GLU A 359 10.62 14.58 2.23
N VAL A 360 9.31 14.42 2.00
CA VAL A 360 8.27 15.19 2.69
C VAL A 360 7.96 14.53 4.04
N PRO A 361 8.01 15.27 5.17
CA PRO A 361 7.73 14.71 6.49
C PRO A 361 6.26 14.26 6.62
N PHE A 362 6.06 13.11 7.25
CA PHE A 362 4.77 12.57 7.67
C PHE A 362 4.94 11.86 9.00
N PHE A 363 3.86 11.77 9.79
CA PHE A 363 3.86 10.98 11.01
C PHE A 363 3.34 9.57 10.74
N MET A 364 4.18 8.56 10.94
CA MET A 364 3.71 7.17 11.03
C MET A 364 3.29 6.90 12.48
N ILE A 365 2.09 6.38 12.71
CA ILE A 365 1.68 5.90 14.04
C ILE A 365 2.68 4.86 14.55
N GLN A 366 3.13 5.02 15.79
CA GLN A 366 4.23 4.22 16.35
C GLN A 366 3.79 2.90 16.98
N THR A 367 2.55 2.83 17.46
CA THR A 367 1.97 1.59 18.00
C THR A 367 1.67 0.63 16.85
N PRO A 368 2.26 -0.58 16.83
CA PRO A 368 1.93 -1.59 15.83
C PRO A 368 0.43 -1.94 15.85
N PRO A 369 -0.16 -2.41 14.76
CA PRO A 369 -1.58 -2.76 14.75
C PRO A 369 -1.88 -3.93 15.70
N SER A 370 -2.98 -3.84 16.43
CA SER A 370 -3.54 -4.96 17.17
C SER A 370 -4.50 -5.76 16.27
N ILE A 371 -4.99 -6.92 16.71
CA ILE A 371 -5.84 -7.80 15.92
C ILE A 371 -7.12 -8.12 16.70
N ALA A 372 -8.29 -7.82 16.14
CA ALA A 372 -9.59 -8.23 16.70
C ALA A 372 -10.12 -9.49 16.00
N GLY A 373 -10.73 -10.39 16.77
CA GLY A 373 -11.15 -11.71 16.27
C GLY A 373 -12.05 -12.52 17.21
N THR A 374 -12.40 -13.71 16.71
CA THR A 374 -13.19 -14.73 17.43
C THR A 374 -12.27 -15.79 18.02
N VAL A 375 -12.57 -16.27 19.23
CA VAL A 375 -11.95 -17.48 19.80
C VAL A 375 -12.90 -18.66 19.67
N ILE A 376 -12.45 -19.79 19.10
CA ILE A 376 -13.17 -21.06 19.07
C ILE A 376 -12.27 -22.14 19.69
N GLY A 377 -12.68 -22.68 20.84
CA GLY A 377 -11.83 -23.55 21.65
C GLY A 377 -10.55 -22.81 22.06
N TRP A 378 -9.40 -23.33 21.61
CA TRP A 378 -8.08 -22.71 21.85
C TRP A 378 -7.59 -21.84 20.68
N SER A 379 -8.34 -21.72 19.58
CA SER A 379 -7.92 -21.02 18.37
C SER A 379 -8.47 -19.60 18.30
N PHE A 380 -7.60 -18.59 18.26
CA PHE A 380 -7.96 -17.20 17.94
C PHE A 380 -7.85 -16.92 16.44
N CYS A 381 -8.96 -16.50 15.82
CA CYS A 381 -9.00 -16.09 14.43
C CYS A 381 -9.19 -14.58 14.29
N GLY A 382 -8.09 -13.87 14.10
CA GLY A 382 -8.11 -12.44 13.79
C GLY A 382 -8.70 -12.15 12.40
N MET A 383 -9.63 -11.22 12.34
CA MET A 383 -10.36 -10.85 11.12
C MET A 383 -10.38 -9.34 10.86
N THR A 384 -9.92 -8.54 11.81
CA THR A 384 -9.95 -7.08 11.78
C THR A 384 -8.64 -6.51 12.33
N MET A 385 -8.05 -5.57 11.59
CA MET A 385 -6.88 -4.81 12.00
C MET A 385 -7.32 -3.65 12.88
N VAL A 386 -6.70 -3.55 14.04
CA VAL A 386 -7.01 -2.56 15.07
C VAL A 386 -5.88 -1.55 15.10
N GLN A 387 -6.25 -0.29 14.94
CA GLN A 387 -5.35 0.81 14.65
C GLN A 387 -5.48 1.90 15.71
N HIS A 388 -4.36 2.53 16.04
CA HIS A 388 -4.22 3.40 17.20
C HIS A 388 -4.10 4.87 16.80
N ASP A 389 -4.37 5.79 17.74
CA ASP A 389 -4.09 7.21 17.58
C ASP A 389 -2.63 7.56 17.96
N THR A 390 -2.29 8.86 17.96
CA THR A 390 -0.92 9.33 18.28
C THR A 390 -0.52 9.13 19.75
N LYS A 391 -1.47 8.81 20.63
CA LYS A 391 -1.25 8.45 22.05
C LYS A 391 -1.13 6.94 22.26
N GLY A 392 -1.41 6.15 21.23
CA GLY A 392 -1.40 4.68 21.27
C GLY A 392 -2.73 4.06 21.68
N GLU A 393 -3.79 4.85 21.84
CA GLU A 393 -5.13 4.36 22.17
C GLU A 393 -5.84 3.84 20.92
N VAL A 394 -6.67 2.80 21.05
CA VAL A 394 -7.44 2.25 19.92
C VAL A 394 -8.35 3.34 19.33
N LEU A 395 -8.33 3.49 18.00
CA LEU A 395 -9.14 4.45 17.27
C LEU A 395 -9.92 3.82 16.09
N PHE A 396 -9.36 2.89 15.32
CA PHE A 396 -10.04 2.31 14.15
C PHE A 396 -10.03 0.78 14.12
N LEU A 397 -11.11 0.20 13.58
CA LEU A 397 -11.37 -1.23 13.42
C LEU A 397 -11.61 -1.54 11.94
N HIS A 398 -10.55 -1.87 11.19
CA HIS A 398 -10.59 -2.15 9.76
C HIS A 398 -10.88 -3.64 9.51
N ARG A 399 -12.09 -3.97 9.02
CA ARG A 399 -12.49 -5.36 8.74
C ARG A 399 -11.78 -5.92 7.51
N ASN A 400 -10.54 -6.39 7.61
CA ASN A 400 -9.82 -6.96 6.47
C ASN A 400 -10.47 -8.28 5.96
N GLN A 401 -11.21 -8.98 6.82
CA GLN A 401 -12.04 -10.15 6.50
C GLN A 401 -13.50 -9.90 6.95
N ARG A 402 -14.46 -10.68 6.43
CA ARG A 402 -15.90 -10.62 6.79
C ARG A 402 -16.45 -9.18 6.87
N LYS A 403 -16.46 -8.52 5.70
CA LYS A 403 -17.11 -7.22 5.50
C LYS A 403 -18.60 -7.30 5.90
N LEU A 404 -19.17 -6.21 6.41
CA LEU A 404 -20.59 -6.16 6.79
C LEU A 404 -21.45 -6.15 5.54
N MET A 405 -22.29 -7.19 5.38
CA MET A 405 -23.12 -7.40 4.20
C MET A 405 -24.61 -7.10 4.44
N GLY A 406 -25.05 -7.00 5.70
CA GLY A 406 -26.45 -6.89 6.11
C GLY A 406 -27.30 -8.14 5.83
N LYS A 407 -26.63 -9.25 5.49
CA LYS A 407 -27.20 -10.53 5.09
C LYS A 407 -26.16 -11.63 5.28
N LEU A 408 -26.60 -12.87 5.42
CA LEU A 408 -25.69 -13.99 5.66
C LEU A 408 -24.68 -14.13 4.50
N HIS A 409 -23.40 -14.23 4.85
CA HIS A 409 -22.33 -14.37 3.87
C HIS A 409 -22.54 -15.63 3.00
N PRO A 410 -22.41 -15.58 1.66
CA PRO A 410 -22.78 -16.70 0.78
C PRO A 410 -22.15 -18.06 1.13
N LYS A 411 -20.86 -18.07 1.52
CA LYS A 411 -20.16 -19.31 1.94
C LYS A 411 -20.62 -19.85 3.31
N LEU A 412 -21.28 -19.03 4.13
CA LEU A 412 -21.91 -19.47 5.37
C LEU A 412 -23.29 -20.06 5.08
N SER A 413 -24.09 -19.41 4.21
CA SER A 413 -25.35 -19.98 3.71
C SER A 413 -25.11 -21.37 3.10
N GLU A 414 -24.17 -21.47 2.13
CA GLU A 414 -23.83 -22.73 1.48
C GLU A 414 -23.36 -23.82 2.46
N ALA A 415 -22.69 -23.44 3.55
CA ALA A 415 -22.22 -24.38 4.57
C ALA A 415 -23.34 -24.88 5.49
N LEU A 416 -24.28 -24.00 5.87
CA LEU A 416 -25.51 -24.36 6.59
C LEU A 416 -26.41 -25.25 5.73
N ASP A 417 -26.64 -24.88 4.46
CA ASP A 417 -27.46 -25.66 3.51
C ASP A 417 -26.93 -27.09 3.34
N LYS A 418 -25.60 -27.27 3.37
CA LYS A 418 -24.92 -28.56 3.27
C LYS A 418 -24.80 -29.31 4.61
N LYS A 419 -25.35 -28.78 5.71
CA LYS A 419 -25.19 -29.30 7.08
C LYS A 419 -23.74 -29.60 7.44
N LEU A 420 -22.80 -28.81 6.93
CA LEU A 420 -21.40 -28.94 7.29
C LEU A 420 -21.24 -28.47 8.74
N SER A 421 -20.54 -29.26 9.54
CA SER A 421 -20.26 -28.95 10.95
C SER A 421 -19.57 -27.59 11.05
N LEU A 422 -20.30 -26.57 11.52
CA LEU A 422 -19.86 -25.19 11.67
C LEU A 422 -19.60 -24.89 13.15
N VAL A 423 -18.86 -25.79 13.81
CA VAL A 423 -18.50 -25.71 15.24
C VAL A 423 -17.97 -24.31 15.58
N GLY A 424 -18.71 -23.62 16.46
CA GLY A 424 -18.38 -22.26 16.93
C GLY A 424 -18.80 -21.11 16.00
N ILE A 425 -19.35 -21.37 14.81
CA ILE A 425 -20.02 -20.35 13.98
C ILE A 425 -21.54 -20.37 14.18
N GLU A 426 -22.13 -21.54 14.44
CA GLU A 426 -23.56 -21.69 14.74
C GLU A 426 -23.98 -20.81 15.94
N ALA A 427 -23.12 -20.70 16.96
CA ALA A 427 -23.32 -19.83 18.12
C ALA A 427 -23.21 -18.32 17.82
N LEU A 428 -22.69 -17.91 16.66
CA LEU A 428 -22.53 -16.50 16.28
C LEU A 428 -23.74 -15.93 15.52
N LEU A 429 -24.81 -16.73 15.35
CA LEU A 429 -26.03 -16.37 14.60
C LEU A 429 -27.28 -16.28 15.50
N ASP A 430 -27.13 -16.52 16.80
CA ASP A 430 -28.23 -16.68 17.76
C ASP A 430 -28.89 -15.35 18.20
N ASP A 431 -28.22 -14.21 17.95
CA ASP A 431 -28.68 -12.88 18.36
C ASP A 431 -29.58 -12.16 17.33
N GLY A 432 -29.96 -12.86 16.25
CA GLY A 432 -30.89 -12.37 15.24
C GLY A 432 -30.30 -11.43 14.17
N TYR A 433 -28.99 -11.16 14.19
CA TYR A 433 -28.33 -10.42 13.11
C TYR A 433 -27.69 -11.37 12.07
N PRO A 434 -27.78 -11.04 10.76
CA PRO A 434 -27.35 -11.96 9.71
C PRO A 434 -25.83 -11.97 9.43
N ASP A 435 -25.14 -10.88 9.75
CA ASP A 435 -23.69 -10.87 9.90
C ASP A 435 -23.36 -11.42 11.30
N PRO A 436 -22.46 -12.40 11.46
CA PRO A 436 -22.06 -12.92 12.77
C PRO A 436 -21.17 -11.93 13.53
N GLU A 437 -21.15 -12.03 14.86
CA GLU A 437 -20.16 -11.35 15.70
C GLU A 437 -18.74 -11.87 15.40
N ILE A 438 -17.76 -10.98 15.30
CA ILE A 438 -16.36 -11.32 14.99
C ILE A 438 -15.32 -10.65 15.89
N TRP A 439 -15.74 -9.79 16.83
CA TRP A 439 -14.88 -9.02 17.73
C TRP A 439 -15.08 -9.46 19.19
N THR A 440 -14.80 -10.72 19.49
CA THR A 440 -14.87 -11.23 20.88
C THR A 440 -13.63 -10.84 21.70
N HIS A 441 -12.45 -10.84 21.06
CA HIS A 441 -11.16 -10.65 21.71
C HIS A 441 -10.27 -9.72 20.89
N LEU A 442 -9.49 -8.90 21.59
CA LEU A 442 -8.43 -8.03 21.08
C LEU A 442 -7.08 -8.63 21.46
N LEU A 443 -6.26 -8.94 20.45
CA LEU A 443 -4.88 -9.40 20.59
C LEU A 443 -3.94 -8.21 20.36
N SER A 444 -3.33 -7.71 21.43
CA SER A 444 -2.47 -6.52 21.43
C SER A 444 -0.99 -6.87 21.62
N PHE A 445 -0.12 -6.09 21.00
CA PHE A 445 1.34 -6.22 21.16
C PHE A 445 1.82 -5.50 22.43
N ARG A 446 2.72 -6.11 23.19
CA ARG A 446 3.26 -5.50 24.42
C ARG A 446 4.27 -4.41 24.07
N ASN A 447 4.06 -3.21 24.62
CA ASN A 447 5.01 -2.09 24.51
C ASN A 447 6.40 -2.38 25.09
N THR A 448 6.54 -3.38 25.98
CA THR A 448 7.82 -3.86 26.52
C THR A 448 8.57 -4.81 25.58
N SER A 449 7.96 -5.28 24.48
CA SER A 449 8.60 -6.19 23.53
C SER A 449 9.31 -5.44 22.40
N ALA A 450 10.47 -5.96 21.98
CA ALA A 450 11.20 -5.42 20.85
C ALA A 450 10.36 -5.52 19.56
N ARG A 451 10.34 -4.45 18.75
CA ARG A 451 9.54 -4.38 17.51
C ARG A 451 9.85 -5.51 16.51
N SER A 452 11.02 -6.15 16.60
CA SER A 452 11.39 -7.38 15.86
C SER A 452 10.45 -8.57 16.12
N GLU A 453 9.87 -8.65 17.32
CA GLU A 453 8.98 -9.75 17.74
C GLU A 453 7.54 -9.56 17.28
N TYR A 454 7.23 -8.42 16.65
CA TYR A 454 5.93 -8.14 16.04
C TYR A 454 5.76 -8.99 14.77
N ILE A 455 5.29 -10.22 14.95
CA ILE A 455 5.15 -11.23 13.89
C ILE A 455 3.70 -11.69 13.82
N VAL A 456 2.94 -11.03 12.96
CA VAL A 456 1.62 -11.44 12.49
C VAL A 456 1.79 -12.43 11.34
N LYS A 457 0.98 -13.49 11.31
CA LYS A 457 0.87 -14.42 10.19
C LYS A 457 -0.58 -14.55 9.76
N GLY A 458 -0.78 -14.98 8.51
CA GLY A 458 -2.09 -15.36 8.00
C GLY A 458 -2.13 -16.88 7.79
N GLU A 459 -3.02 -17.59 8.46
CA GLU A 459 -3.09 -19.06 8.47
C GLU A 459 -4.53 -19.58 8.50
N ASN A 460 -4.71 -20.89 8.32
CA ASN A 460 -6.01 -21.57 8.45
C ASN A 460 -5.98 -22.34 9.78
N LEU A 461 -6.92 -22.05 10.68
CA LEU A 461 -6.89 -22.57 12.05
C LEU A 461 -7.93 -23.69 12.29
N PRO A 462 -7.65 -24.64 13.20
CA PRO A 462 -8.65 -25.58 13.71
C PRO A 462 -9.88 -24.83 14.27
N GLY A 463 -11.07 -25.42 14.14
CA GLY A 463 -12.33 -24.78 14.54
C GLY A 463 -12.88 -23.74 13.54
N PHE A 464 -12.09 -23.25 12.59
CA PHE A 464 -12.55 -22.32 11.57
C PHE A 464 -12.71 -23.01 10.19
N PRO A 465 -13.63 -22.53 9.32
CA PRO A 465 -13.79 -23.09 7.97
C PRO A 465 -12.49 -23.01 7.16
N LYS A 466 -12.16 -24.04 6.38
CA LYS A 466 -10.91 -24.11 5.59
C LYS A 466 -10.69 -22.96 4.60
N TRP A 467 -11.74 -22.19 4.27
CA TRP A 467 -11.67 -21.00 3.42
C TRP A 467 -11.48 -19.69 4.20
N GLN A 468 -11.66 -19.69 5.53
CA GLN A 468 -11.43 -18.56 6.41
C GLN A 468 -9.94 -18.47 6.68
N ARG A 469 -9.30 -17.41 6.17
CA ARG A 469 -7.94 -17.05 6.60
C ARG A 469 -8.04 -16.23 7.89
N CYS A 470 -7.24 -16.61 8.86
CA CYS A 470 -7.14 -15.99 10.17
C CYS A 470 -5.81 -15.24 10.26
N TYR A 471 -5.81 -14.05 10.85
CA TYR A 471 -4.62 -13.25 11.12
C TYR A 471 -4.27 -13.27 12.62
N GLY A 472 -3.01 -13.00 12.93
CA GLY A 472 -2.49 -12.99 14.30
C GLY A 472 -1.67 -14.25 14.61
N ARG A 473 -2.00 -14.90 15.73
CA ARG A 473 -1.46 -16.19 16.19
C ARG A 473 -2.63 -17.03 16.68
N GLY A 474 -2.67 -18.31 16.31
CA GLY A 474 -3.76 -19.19 16.75
C GLY A 474 -3.86 -19.42 18.26
N ASP A 475 -2.72 -19.48 18.97
CA ASP A 475 -2.66 -19.70 20.42
C ASP A 475 -2.41 -18.37 21.16
N LEU A 476 -3.33 -18.01 22.07
CA LEU A 476 -3.31 -16.75 22.81
C LEU A 476 -2.32 -16.74 23.99
N ASP A 477 -2.11 -17.89 24.64
CA ASP A 477 -1.45 -17.96 25.95
C ASP A 477 0.06 -18.23 25.85
N ARG A 478 0.54 -18.72 24.69
CA ARG A 478 1.95 -19.13 24.49
C ARG A 478 2.89 -18.06 23.95
N ASN A 479 2.41 -16.83 23.69
CA ASN A 479 3.25 -15.77 23.12
C ASN A 479 3.56 -14.67 24.16
N PRO A 480 4.81 -14.55 24.66
CA PRO A 480 5.15 -13.54 25.66
C PRO A 480 5.02 -12.10 25.14
N HIS A 481 5.03 -11.89 23.81
CA HIS A 481 5.03 -10.55 23.19
C HIS A 481 3.64 -9.98 22.91
N PHE A 482 2.60 -10.80 23.03
CA PHE A 482 1.22 -10.36 22.84
C PHE A 482 0.41 -10.65 24.11
N TYR A 483 -0.78 -10.07 24.19
CA TYR A 483 -1.77 -10.36 25.23
C TYR A 483 -3.18 -10.21 24.66
N ALA A 484 -4.10 -11.02 25.17
CA ALA A 484 -5.51 -10.97 24.81
C ALA A 484 -6.31 -10.21 25.87
N GLN A 485 -7.33 -9.47 25.43
CA GLN A 485 -8.39 -8.92 26.26
C GLN A 485 -9.74 -9.22 25.61
N LYS A 486 -10.82 -9.37 26.38
CA LYS A 486 -12.16 -9.41 25.80
C LYS A 486 -12.56 -8.02 25.36
N ILE A 487 -13.26 -7.93 24.23
CA ILE A 487 -13.71 -6.64 23.69
C ILE A 487 -14.93 -6.10 24.48
N SER A 488 -15.69 -6.98 25.14
CA SER A 488 -16.73 -6.62 26.13
C SER A 488 -16.22 -5.75 27.28
N ASP A 489 -14.94 -5.86 27.62
CA ASP A 489 -14.33 -5.22 28.78
C ASP A 489 -13.73 -3.84 28.41
N LEU A 490 -13.85 -3.44 27.12
CA LEU A 490 -13.35 -2.19 26.57
C LEU A 490 -14.49 -1.19 26.37
N SER A 491 -14.19 0.11 26.41
CA SER A 491 -15.17 1.20 26.26
C SER A 491 -15.94 1.22 24.93
N PHE A 492 -15.55 0.38 23.97
CA PHE A 492 -16.15 0.27 22.64
C PHE A 492 -16.74 -1.12 22.34
N GLY A 493 -16.96 -1.97 23.36
CA GLY A 493 -17.46 -3.34 23.19
C GLY A 493 -18.75 -3.46 22.36
N GLU A 494 -19.71 -2.55 22.55
CA GLU A 494 -21.00 -2.58 21.85
C GLU A 494 -20.95 -2.11 20.38
N ILE A 495 -19.81 -1.61 19.87
CA ILE A 495 -19.74 -1.03 18.51
C ILE A 495 -20.04 -2.06 17.41
N GLU A 496 -19.65 -3.33 17.56
CA GLU A 496 -20.00 -4.37 16.58
C GLU A 496 -21.52 -4.53 16.44
N LYS A 497 -22.25 -4.53 17.55
CA LYS A 497 -23.71 -4.69 17.59
C LYS A 497 -24.42 -3.54 16.88
N HIS A 498 -23.96 -2.30 17.09
CA HIS A 498 -24.45 -1.14 16.34
C HIS A 498 -24.20 -1.31 14.82
N LEU A 499 -22.98 -1.67 14.43
CA LEU A 499 -22.62 -1.89 13.03
C LEU A 499 -23.45 -3.00 12.36
N ARG A 500 -23.63 -4.14 13.02
CA ARG A 500 -24.44 -5.28 12.51
C ARG A 500 -25.91 -4.90 12.36
N ARG A 501 -26.47 -4.13 13.30
CA ARG A 501 -27.82 -3.57 13.19
C ARG A 501 -27.97 -2.65 11.99
N TYR A 502 -27.06 -1.69 11.82
CA TYR A 502 -27.12 -0.74 10.69
C TYR A 502 -26.89 -1.43 9.34
N ALA A 503 -26.10 -2.50 9.27
CA ALA A 503 -25.93 -3.28 8.05
C ALA A 503 -27.25 -3.94 7.61
N LEU A 504 -28.00 -4.50 8.56
CA LEU A 504 -29.33 -5.05 8.34
C LEU A 504 -30.35 -3.97 7.92
N GLU A 505 -30.30 -2.77 8.52
CA GLU A 505 -31.10 -1.62 8.10
C GLU A 505 -30.81 -1.24 6.63
N ALA A 506 -29.53 -1.20 6.23
CA ALA A 506 -29.13 -0.89 4.85
C ALA A 506 -29.70 -1.89 3.83
N VAL A 507 -29.72 -3.19 4.13
CA VAL A 507 -30.27 -4.21 3.21
C VAL A 507 -31.79 -4.10 3.10
N LYS A 508 -32.50 -3.79 4.20
CA LYS A 508 -33.95 -3.51 4.16
C LYS A 508 -34.26 -2.32 3.23
N LEU A 509 -33.47 -1.25 3.30
CA LEU A 509 -33.60 -0.08 2.41
C LEU A 509 -33.31 -0.39 0.93
N GLN A 510 -32.57 -1.45 0.60
CA GLN A 510 -32.40 -1.91 -0.79
C GLN A 510 -33.58 -2.75 -1.30
N GLN A 511 -34.41 -3.30 -0.40
CA GLN A 511 -35.52 -4.18 -0.74
C GLN A 511 -36.86 -3.43 -0.88
N HIS A 512 -37.02 -2.30 -0.19
CA HIS A 512 -38.13 -1.38 -0.41
C HIS A 512 -37.95 -0.62 -1.74
N LYS A 513 -38.76 -0.99 -2.74
CA LYS A 513 -38.90 -0.27 -4.01
C LYS A 513 -40.01 0.77 -3.93
#